data_AF-A0A961HN06-F1
#
_entry.id   AF-A0A961HN06-F1
#
_cell.length_a   1.000
_cell.length_b   1.000
_cell.length_c   1.000
_cell.angle_alpha   90.00
_cell.angle_beta   90.00
_cell.angle_gamma   90.00
#
_symmetry.space_group_name_H-M   'P 1'
#
loop_
_entity.id
_entity.type
_entity.pdbx_description
1 polymer ?
#
loop_
_entity_poly.entity_id
_entity_poly.type
_entity_poly.pdbx_seq_one_letter_code
_entity_poly.pdbx_strand_id
1 'polypeptide(L)' 'MLRAKAARRGVAPKTSGDHYDVVVIGSGFGGSVAALRAAEKGYRVLVLEAG' A
#
# COMPACT_ATOMS: atom_id res chain seq x y z
N MET A 1 -35.48 6.62 14.19
CA MET A 1 -35.02 5.24 13.90
C MET A 1 -33.73 5.32 13.10
N LEU A 2 -32.70 4.61 13.56
CA LEU A 2 -31.27 4.84 13.27
C LEU A 2 -30.87 4.55 11.81
N ARG A 3 -30.02 5.41 11.23
CA ARG A 3 -29.50 5.32 9.86
C ARG A 3 -28.59 4.10 9.67
N ALA A 4 -28.82 3.34 8.60
CA ALA A 4 -27.95 2.24 8.16
C ALA A 4 -26.55 2.78 7.80
N LYS A 5 -25.55 2.43 8.62
CA LYS A 5 -24.14 2.67 8.36
C LYS A 5 -23.73 1.71 7.23
N ALA A 6 -23.56 2.24 6.02
CA ALA A 6 -22.88 1.53 4.94
C ALA A 6 -21.58 0.96 5.50
N ALA A 7 -21.52 -0.36 5.61
CA ALA A 7 -20.32 -1.07 6.02
C ALA A 7 -19.25 -0.69 5.00
N ARG A 8 -18.35 0.22 5.39
CA ARG A 8 -17.08 0.43 4.68
C ARG A 8 -16.51 -0.97 4.52
N ARG A 9 -16.41 -1.46 3.28
CA ARG A 9 -15.73 -2.73 2.97
C ARG A 9 -14.32 -2.58 3.52
N GLY A 10 -14.11 -3.05 4.75
CA GLY A 10 -12.80 -3.17 5.34
C GLY A 10 -12.03 -4.11 4.44
N VAL A 11 -10.90 -3.64 3.93
CA VAL A 11 -9.92 -4.51 3.29
C VAL A 11 -9.58 -5.58 4.34
N ALA A 12 -10.01 -6.82 4.08
CA ALA A 12 -9.59 -7.94 4.89
C ALA A 12 -8.06 -8.02 4.85
N PRO A 13 -7.38 -8.35 5.97
CA PRO A 13 -5.94 -8.50 5.95
C PRO A 13 -5.57 -9.57 4.93
N LYS A 14 -4.80 -9.20 3.89
CA LYS A 14 -4.33 -10.14 2.88
C LYS A 14 -3.32 -11.09 3.54
N THR A 15 -3.80 -12.27 3.92
CA THR A 15 -3.00 -13.38 4.46
C THR A 15 -2.29 -14.11 3.32
N SER A 16 -1.05 -13.69 3.05
CA SER A 16 -0.02 -14.48 2.39
C SER A 16 1.27 -13.66 2.37
N GLY A 17 2.38 -14.25 2.82
CA GLY A 17 3.66 -13.58 3.02
C GLY A 17 4.24 -12.90 1.78
N ASP A 18 3.71 -13.19 0.59
CA ASP A 18 4.44 -13.00 -0.67
C ASP A 18 3.84 -11.95 -1.62
N HIS A 19 2.78 -11.25 -1.23
CA HIS A 19 2.15 -10.24 -2.09
C HIS A 19 2.46 -8.81 -1.67
N TYR A 20 2.88 -8.01 -2.65
CA TYR A 20 2.99 -6.55 -2.55
C TYR A 20 1.77 -5.90 -3.21
N ASP A 21 1.29 -4.81 -2.63
CA ASP A 21 0.19 -4.02 -3.20
C ASP A 21 0.72 -2.96 -4.18
N VAL A 22 1.96 -2.50 -3.98
CA VAL A 22 2.63 -1.53 -4.83
C VAL A 22 4.07 -1.97 -5.07
N VAL A 23 4.53 -1.88 -6.31
CA VAL A 23 5.94 -2.04 -6.68
C VAL A 23 6.44 -0.70 -7.23
N VAL A 24 7.52 -0.17 -6.67
CA VAL A 24 8.20 1.04 -7.11
C VAL A 24 9.55 0.63 -7.71
N ILE A 25 9.81 1.03 -8.95
CA ILE A 25 11.10 0.81 -9.62
C ILE A 25 11.82 2.16 -9.65
N GLY A 26 12.97 2.28 -8.98
CA GLY A 26 13.55 3.60 -8.67
C GLY A 26 13.57 3.89 -7.17
N SER A 27 14.72 4.13 -6.56
CA SER A 27 14.88 4.65 -5.17
C SER A 27 15.40 6.08 -5.13
N GLY A 28 15.64 6.69 -6.29
CA GLY A 28 15.85 8.13 -6.41
C GLY A 28 14.70 8.92 -5.77
N PHE A 29 14.85 10.24 -5.71
CA PHE A 29 13.96 11.12 -4.95
C PHE A 29 12.46 10.84 -5.16
N GLY A 30 12.01 10.73 -6.41
CA GLY A 30 10.60 10.49 -6.72
C GLY A 30 10.10 9.10 -6.28
N GLY A 31 10.92 8.07 -6.44
CA GLY A 31 10.58 6.70 -6.07
C GLY A 31 10.49 6.52 -4.56
N SER A 32 11.46 7.07 -3.81
CA SER A 32 11.44 7.03 -2.34
C SER A 32 10.26 7.80 -1.75
N VAL A 33 9.91 8.97 -2.30
CA VAL A 33 8.72 9.72 -1.87
C VAL A 33 7.44 8.94 -2.18
N ALA A 34 7.30 8.37 -3.37
CA ALA A 34 6.14 7.57 -3.74
C ALA A 34 5.99 6.32 -2.85
N ALA A 35 7.09 5.63 -2.56
CA ALA A 35 7.12 4.47 -1.67
C ALA A 35 6.68 4.84 -0.25
N LEU A 36 7.21 5.93 0.32
CA LEU A 36 6.82 6.43 1.64
C LEU A 36 5.32 6.74 1.69
N ARG A 37 4.80 7.48 0.71
CA ARG A 37 3.37 7.84 0.68
C ARG A 37 2.45 6.64 0.49
N ALA A 38 2.90 5.61 -0.21
CA ALA A 38 2.17 4.35 -0.30
C ALA A 38 2.21 3.57 1.03
N ALA A 39 3.37 3.49 1.69
CA ALA A 39 3.52 2.83 2.98
C ALA A 39 2.70 3.51 4.09
N GLU A 40 2.66 4.84 4.15
CA GLU A 40 1.82 5.61 5.10
C GLU A 40 0.32 5.33 4.92
N LYS A 41 -0.11 4.92 3.73
CA LYS A 41 -1.50 4.49 3.46
C LYS A 41 -1.76 3.03 3.85
N GLY A 42 -0.76 2.32 4.37
CA GLY A 42 -0.83 0.93 4.77
C GLY A 42 -0.64 -0.08 3.64
N TYR A 43 -0.13 0.34 2.48
CA TYR A 43 0.20 -0.59 1.40
C TYR A 43 1.51 -1.33 1.70
N ARG A 44 1.58 -2.61 1.32
CA ARG A 44 2.84 -3.36 1.29
C ARG A 44 3.60 -2.97 0.03
N VAL A 45 4.71 -2.25 0.19
CA VAL A 45 5.49 -1.69 -0.93
C VAL A 45 6.78 -2.48 -1.14
N LEU A 46 7.03 -2.90 -2.38
CA LEU A 46 8.35 -3.38 -2.83
C LEU A 46 9.05 -2.24 -3.58
N VAL A 47 10.30 -1.97 -3.24
CA VAL A 47 11.15 -1.04 -4.00
C VAL A 47 12.26 -1.85 -4.66
N LEU A 48 12.44 -1.67 -5.98
CA LEU A 48 13.51 -2.30 -6.75
C LEU A 48 14.41 -1.22 -7.34
N GLU A 49 15.71 -1.49 -7.33
CA GLU A 49 16.75 -0.62 -7.84
C GLU A 49 17.82 -1.41 -8.58
N ALA A 50 18.47 -0.73 -9.53
CA ALA A 50 19.61 -1.25 -10.28
C ALA A 50 20.92 -0.50 -9.96
N GLY A 51 20.91 0.30 -8.89
CA GLY A 51 22.08 1.03 -8.39
C GLY A 51 23.05 0.16 -7.61
#